data_AF-A0AAV4IIB3-F1
#
_entry.id   AF-A0AAV4IIB3-F1
#
_cell.length_a   1.000
_cell.length_b   1.000
_cell.length_c   1.000
_cell.angle_alpha   90.00
_cell.angle_beta   90.00
_cell.angle_gamma   90.00
#
_symmetry.space_group_name_H-M   'P 1'
#
loop_
_entity.id
_entity.type
_entity.pdbx_description
1 polymer ?
#
loop_
_entity_poly.entity_id
_entity_poly.type
_entity_poly.pdbx_seq_one_letter_code
_entity_poly.pdbx_strand_id
1 'polypeptide(L)' 'MSPSVAVSSIKEVRQGKTTDALRSKEIAGIYPNECAFSIIFGEEFESMDLIASTPDEANIWTTGLTCLLNANS' A
#
# COMPACT_ATOMS: atom_id res chain seq x y z
N MET A 1 16.33 11.30 -3.31
CA MET A 1 15.01 11.97 -3.30
C MET A 1 13.99 10.86 -3.23
N SER A 2 13.17 10.80 -2.18
CA SER A 2 12.12 9.78 -2.08
C SER A 2 11.05 10.08 -3.14
N PRO A 3 10.51 9.08 -3.86
CA PRO A 3 9.40 9.31 -4.77
C PRO A 3 8.20 9.88 -3.97
N SER A 4 7.59 10.94 -4.50
CA SER A 4 6.37 11.54 -3.93
C SER A 4 5.19 11.09 -4.77
N VAL A 5 4.18 10.48 -4.13
CA VAL A 5 2.94 10.04 -4.79
C VAL A 5 1.85 11.06 -4.47
N ALA A 6 1.26 11.66 -5.51
CA ALA A 6 0.12 12.57 -5.34
C ALA A 6 -1.12 11.75 -4.96
N VAL A 7 -1.89 12.20 -3.95
CA VAL A 7 -3.12 11.50 -3.55
C VAL A 7 -4.11 11.37 -4.72
N SER A 8 -4.19 12.39 -5.57
CA SER A 8 -5.05 12.39 -6.76
C SER A 8 -4.64 11.38 -7.85
N SER A 9 -3.42 10.84 -7.80
CA SER A 9 -2.99 9.81 -8.75
C SER A 9 -3.22 8.38 -8.24
N ILE A 10 -3.59 8.20 -6.97
CA ILE A 10 -3.88 6.89 -6.41
C ILE A 10 -5.15 6.32 -7.08
N LYS A 11 -5.06 5.07 -7.53
CA LYS A 11 -6.15 4.29 -8.13
C LYS A 11 -6.83 3.40 -7.11
N GLU A 12 -6.05 2.79 -6.22
CA GLU A 12 -6.54 1.89 -5.18
C GLU A 12 -5.48 1.69 -4.08
N VAL A 13 -5.96 1.24 -2.93
CA VAL A 13 -5.11 0.77 -1.83
C VAL A 13 -5.45 -0.69 -1.56
N ARG A 14 -4.44 -1.56 -1.61
CA ARG A 14 -4.60 -3.01 -1.45
C ARG A 14 -3.98 -3.47 -0.14
N GLN A 15 -4.75 -4.14 0.70
CA GLN A 15 -4.25 -4.73 1.94
C GLN A 15 -3.60 -6.09 1.70
N GLY A 16 -2.52 -6.38 2.43
CA GLY A 16 -1.78 -7.62 2.35
C GLY A 16 -0.71 -7.65 1.26
N LYS A 17 -0.09 -8.82 1.09
CA LYS A 17 0.99 -9.05 0.12
C LYS A 17 0.44 -9.28 -1.29
N THR A 18 0.01 -8.20 -1.95
CA THR A 18 -0.73 -8.27 -3.23
C THR A 18 0.13 -8.09 -4.48
N THR A 19 1.38 -7.67 -4.33
CA THR A 19 2.35 -7.51 -5.43
C THR A 19 3.39 -8.62 -5.43
N ASP A 20 4.09 -8.80 -6.55
CA ASP A 20 5.15 -9.80 -6.67
C ASP A 20 6.33 -9.51 -5.73
N ALA A 21 6.63 -8.23 -5.49
CA ALA A 21 7.65 -7.83 -4.52
C ALA A 21 7.30 -8.29 -3.10
N LEU A 22 6.07 -8.02 -2.65
CA LEU A 22 5.62 -8.45 -1.31
C LEU A 22 5.43 -9.97 -1.18
N ARG A 23 5.18 -10.67 -2.30
CA ARG A 23 5.13 -12.15 -2.35
C ARG A 23 6.50 -12.80 -2.44
N SER A 24 7.57 -12.04 -2.63
CA SER A 24 8.93 -12.58 -2.65
C SER A 24 9.23 -13.33 -1.35
N LYS A 25 9.97 -14.44 -1.43
CA LYS A 25 10.25 -15.29 -0.26
C LYS A 25 10.94 -14.51 0.88
N GLU A 26 11.76 -13.53 0.53
CA GLU A 26 12.49 -12.68 1.47
C GLU A 26 11.56 -11.84 2.33
N ILE A 27 10.51 -11.27 1.74
CA ILE A 27 9.53 -10.44 2.47
C ILE A 27 8.44 -11.31 3.09
N ALA A 28 7.92 -12.28 2.32
CA ALA A 28 6.76 -13.06 2.69
C ALA A 28 6.98 -13.92 3.95
N GLY A 29 8.21 -14.40 4.19
CA GLY A 29 8.57 -15.20 5.35
C GLY A 29 8.94 -14.40 6.61
N ILE A 30 9.25 -13.11 6.48
CA ILE A 30 9.72 -12.27 7.59
C ILE A 30 8.57 -11.45 8.19
N TYR A 31 7.74 -10.86 7.34
CA TYR A 31 6.71 -9.92 7.79
C TYR A 31 5.32 -10.56 7.77
N PRO A 32 4.44 -10.27 8.75
CA PRO A 32 3.04 -10.73 8.71
C PRO A 32 2.30 -10.22 7.47
N ASN A 33 1.28 -10.95 7.01
CA ASN A 33 0.47 -10.50 5.89
C ASN A 33 -0.33 -9.23 6.26
N GLU A 34 -0.87 -9.13 7.47
CA GLU A 34 -1.69 -7.99 7.87
C GLU A 34 -0.91 -6.68 8.00
N CYS A 35 0.41 -6.75 8.18
CA CYS A 35 1.28 -5.56 8.22
C CYS A 35 1.59 -4.98 6.83
N ALA A 36 1.31 -5.73 5.76
CA ALA A 36 1.63 -5.33 4.40
C ALA A 36 0.46 -4.61 3.74
N PHE A 37 0.75 -3.63 2.89
CA PHE A 37 -0.21 -3.03 1.98
C PHE A 37 0.52 -2.39 0.79
N SER A 38 -0.22 -2.11 -0.28
CA SER A 38 0.29 -1.49 -1.50
C SER A 38 -0.60 -0.31 -1.90
N ILE A 39 0.01 0.77 -2.36
CA ILE A 39 -0.67 1.89 -3.00
C ILE A 39 -0.45 1.75 -4.50
N ILE A 40 -1.54 1.66 -5.27
CA ILE A 40 -1.48 1.61 -6.73
C ILE A 40 -1.79 3.00 -7.27
N PHE A 41 -0.93 3.54 -8.13
CA PHE A 41 -1.03 4.93 -8.59
C PHE A 41 -0.61 5.09 -10.05
N GLY A 42 -0.94 6.25 -10.61
CA GLY A 42 -0.57 6.61 -11.98
C GLY A 42 -1.40 5.89 -13.05
N GLU A 43 -1.09 6.13 -14.32
CA GLU A 43 -1.77 5.49 -15.46
C GLU A 43 -1.21 4.09 -15.75
N GLU A 44 0.05 3.84 -15.41
CA GLU A 44 0.73 2.56 -15.60
C GLU A 44 0.48 1.56 -14.44
N PHE A 45 -0.38 1.92 -13.48
CA PHE A 45 -0.69 1.11 -12.29
C PHE A 45 0.57 0.69 -11.50
N GLU A 46 1.48 1.65 -11.31
CA GLU A 46 2.67 1.47 -10.49
C GLU A 46 2.27 1.17 -9.04
N SER A 47 3.07 0.34 -8.36
CA SER A 47 2.83 -0.04 -6.96
C SER A 47 3.91 0.48 -6.02
N MET A 48 3.50 1.16 -4.95
CA MET A 48 4.35 1.46 -3.80
C MET A 48 4.03 0.48 -2.68
N ASP A 49 4.96 -0.43 -2.42
CA ASP A 49 4.80 -1.52 -1.46
C ASP A 49 5.35 -1.15 -0.08
N LEU A 50 4.55 -1.38 0.96
CA LEU A 50 4.80 -0.89 2.32
C LEU A 50 4.58 -2.01 3.34
N ILE A 51 5.45 -2.05 4.35
CA ILE A 51 5.31 -2.90 5.53
C ILE A 51 5.23 -1.97 6.75
N ALA A 52 4.07 -1.97 7.42
CA ALA A 52 3.89 -1.28 8.69
C ALA A 52 4.51 -2.07 9.85
N SER A 53 4.75 -1.41 10.98
CA SER A 53 5.30 -2.08 12.16
C SER A 53 4.28 -3.01 12.81
N THR A 54 2.99 -2.69 12.66
CA THR A 54 1.86 -3.45 13.22
C THR A 54 0.70 -3.56 12.24
N PRO A 55 -0.19 -4.57 12.39
CA PRO A 55 -1.43 -4.65 11.63
C PRO A 55 -2.32 -3.42 11.80
N ASP A 56 -2.35 -2.84 13.01
CA ASP A 56 -3.15 -1.64 13.32
C ASP A 56 -2.63 -0.42 12.56
N GLU A 57 -1.31 -0.23 12.49
CA GLU A 57 -0.71 0.81 11.65
C GLU A 57 -1.07 0.62 10.17
N ALA A 58 -0.97 -0.61 9.65
CA ALA A 58 -1.39 -0.90 8.28
C ALA A 58 -2.86 -0.53 8.06
N ASN A 59 -3.75 -0.89 8.99
CA ASN A 59 -5.17 -0.56 8.94
C ASN A 59 -5.44 0.96 8.99
N ILE A 60 -4.69 1.71 9.82
CA ILE A 60 -4.78 3.18 9.87
C ILE A 60 -4.41 3.77 8.51
N TRP A 61 -3.30 3.31 7.92
CA TRP A 61 -2.86 3.79 6.61
C TRP A 61 -3.85 3.45 5.51
N THR A 62 -4.30 2.19 5.41
CA THR A 62 -5.24 1.78 4.37
C THR A 62 -6.57 2.52 4.50
N THR A 63 -7.12 2.61 5.72
CA THR A 63 -8.37 3.33 5.97
C THR A 63 -8.24 4.81 5.64
N GLY A 64 -7.19 5.48 6.13
CA GLY A 64 -6.97 6.90 5.89
C GLY A 64 -6.82 7.24 4.41
N LEU A 65 -6.04 6.45 3.67
CA LEU A 65 -5.84 6.64 2.23
C LEU A 65 -7.13 6.36 1.45
N THR A 66 -7.88 5.30 1.78
CA THR A 66 -9.19 5.03 1.18
C THR A 66 -10.19 6.16 1.45
N CYS A 67 -10.20 6.74 2.65
CA CYS A 67 -11.02 7.92 2.95
C CYS A 67 -10.63 9.12 2.08
N LEU A 68 -9.32 9.39 1.92
CA LEU A 68 -8.84 10.49 1.07
C LEU A 68 -9.19 10.29 -0.41
N LEU A 69 -9.09 9.05 -0.92
CA LEU A 69 -9.52 8.69 -2.26
C LEU A 69 -11.00 8.99 -2.49
N ASN A 70 -11.84 8.55 -1.56
CA ASN A 70 -13.30 8.71 -1.65
C ASN A 70 -13.76 10.15 -1.35
N ALA A 71 -12.96 10.95 -0.64
CA ALA A 71 -13.25 12.36 -0.41
C ALA A 71 -12.97 13.23 -1.66
N ASN A 72 -12.15 12.72 -2.59
CA ASN A 72 -11.68 13.44 -3.76
C ASN A 72 -12.28 12.91 -5.07
N SER A 73 -13.31 12.06 -4.98
CA SER A 73 -14.04 11.45 -6.11
C SER A 73 -15.30 12.24 -6.49
#